data_AF-A0A7C1XN55-F1
#
_entry.id   AF-A0A7C1XN55-F1
#
_cell.length_a   1.000
_cell.length_b   1.000
_cell.length_c   1.000
_cell.angle_alpha   90.00
_cell.angle_beta   90.00
_cell.angle_gamma   90.00
#
_symmetry.space_group_name_H-M   'P 1'
#
loop_
_entity.id
_entity.type
_entity.pdbx_description
1 polymer ?
#
loop_
_entity_poly.entity_id
_entity_poly.type
_entity_poly.pdbx_seq_one_letter_code
_entity_poly.pdbx_strand_id
1 'polypeptide(L)'
;MDQSVTVQQAKDLLWRRETRKECSDKQYRPSDNPDPNKVVIEHLQNLANVETVLFTKIGKNIKKRTPEYLADLAICSARRKAGKKQEDGISYLISVNEQGIQTPLMPKYEAAILQKTKAQTLKEAYDKIRSGDA
;
A
#
# COMPACT_ATOMS: atom_id res chain seq x y z
N MET A 1 29.84 4.21 0.36
CA MET A 1 28.87 3.13 0.63
C MET A 1 29.66 1.97 1.20
N ASP A 2 29.17 1.34 2.27
CA ASP A 2 29.81 0.13 2.79
C ASP A 2 29.76 -0.97 1.71
N GLN A 3 30.92 -1.44 1.26
CA GLN A 3 31.03 -2.45 0.19
C GLN A 3 30.61 -3.85 0.66
N SER A 4 30.22 -3.99 1.93
CA SER A 4 29.81 -5.26 2.52
C SER A 4 28.40 -5.74 2.12
N VAL A 5 27.55 -4.85 1.56
CA VAL A 5 26.15 -5.19 1.24
C VAL A 5 26.07 -5.87 -0.11
N THR A 6 25.81 -7.17 -0.09
CA THR A 6 25.53 -7.98 -1.28
C THR A 6 24.17 -7.63 -1.90
N VAL A 7 24.02 -7.86 -3.20
CA VAL A 7 22.73 -7.72 -3.91
C VAL A 7 21.63 -8.54 -3.24
N GLN A 8 21.95 -9.73 -2.72
CA GLN A 8 20.99 -10.57 -2.04
C GLN A 8 20.49 -9.94 -0.73
N GLN A 9 21.38 -9.37 0.09
CA GLN A 9 20.99 -8.65 1.30
C GLN A 9 20.09 -7.45 0.98
N ALA A 10 20.39 -6.72 -0.10
CA ALA A 10 19.55 -5.62 -0.58
C ALA A 10 18.15 -6.11 -1.01
N LYS A 11 18.05 -7.24 -1.72
CA LYS A 11 16.77 -7.88 -2.07
C LYS A 11 15.98 -8.29 -0.83
N ASP A 12 16.64 -8.89 0.16
CA ASP A 12 16.01 -9.30 1.41
C ASP A 12 15.46 -8.09 2.18
N LEU A 13 16.21 -6.99 2.24
CA LEU A 13 15.78 -5.75 2.87
C LEU A 13 14.56 -5.15 2.16
N LEU A 14 14.62 -5.03 0.83
CA LEU A 14 13.53 -4.49 0.03
C LEU A 14 12.26 -5.34 0.17
N TRP A 15 12.37 -6.67 0.10
CA TRP A 15 11.23 -7.56 0.25
C TRP A 15 10.62 -7.51 1.66
N ARG A 16 11.44 -7.42 2.72
CA ARG A 16 10.94 -7.27 4.10
C ARG A 16 10.13 -5.99 4.26
N ARG A 17 10.60 -4.87 3.70
CA ARG A 17 9.86 -3.60 3.67
C ARG A 17 8.49 -3.75 2.99
N GLU A 18 8.46 -4.29 1.78
CA GLU A 18 7.20 -4.39 1.03
C GLU A 18 6.20 -5.41 1.60
N THR A 19 6.67 -6.35 2.41
CA THR A 19 5.82 -7.40 3.00
C THR A 19 5.55 -7.19 4.49
N ARG A 20 5.92 -6.04 5.05
CA ARG A 20 5.78 -5.69 6.47
C ARG A 20 6.44 -6.71 7.41
N LYS A 21 7.63 -7.15 7.03
CA LYS A 21 8.50 -8.09 7.76
C LYS A 21 9.82 -7.44 8.15
N GLU A 22 9.81 -6.12 8.32
CA GLU A 22 10.92 -5.35 8.89
C GLU A 22 11.35 -5.97 10.23
N CYS A 23 12.64 -5.83 10.56
CA CYS A 23 13.23 -6.42 11.77
C CYS A 23 13.15 -7.96 11.87
N SER A 24 12.74 -8.67 10.80
CA SER A 24 12.88 -10.12 10.72
C SER A 24 14.17 -10.55 10.02
N ASP A 25 14.59 -11.78 10.26
CA ASP A 25 15.69 -12.48 9.60
C ASP A 25 15.26 -13.21 8.32
N LYS A 26 14.02 -12.99 7.86
CA LYS A 26 13.45 -13.68 6.70
C LYS A 26 14.13 -13.23 5.42
N GLN A 27 14.48 -14.23 4.60
CA GLN A 27 15.12 -14.03 3.30
C GLN A 27 14.09 -14.03 2.17
N TYR A 28 14.35 -13.21 1.16
CA TYR A 28 13.59 -13.21 -0.08
C TYR A 28 13.91 -14.46 -0.88
N ARG A 29 12.86 -15.17 -1.31
CA ARG A 29 12.97 -16.28 -2.25
C ARG A 29 12.19 -15.95 -3.52
N PRO A 30 12.85 -15.92 -4.69
CA PRO A 30 12.17 -15.70 -5.95
C PRO A 30 11.16 -16.82 -6.22
N SER A 31 10.17 -16.50 -7.05
CA SER A 31 9.07 -17.39 -7.38
C SER A 31 8.82 -17.24 -8.87
N ASP A 32 8.95 -18.31 -9.63
CA ASP A 32 8.81 -18.26 -11.09
C ASP A 32 7.35 -18.00 -11.51
N ASN A 33 6.40 -18.46 -10.71
CA ASN A 33 4.96 -18.25 -10.90
C ASN A 33 4.34 -17.53 -9.69
N PRO A 34 4.53 -16.21 -9.54
CA PRO A 34 3.96 -15.45 -8.45
C PRO A 34 2.45 -15.22 -8.66
N ASP A 35 1.65 -15.41 -7.61
CA ASP A 35 0.26 -14.92 -7.63
C ASP A 35 0.21 -13.38 -7.65
N PRO A 36 -0.91 -12.75 -8.04
CA PRO A 36 -0.99 -11.29 -8.18
C PRO A 36 -0.70 -10.48 -6.91
N ASN A 37 -0.78 -11.08 -5.72
CA ASN A 37 -0.52 -10.41 -4.45
C ASN A 37 0.90 -10.67 -3.93
N LYS A 38 1.71 -11.45 -4.65
CA LYS A 38 3.07 -11.77 -4.25
C LYS A 38 4.04 -10.67 -4.69
N VAL A 39 4.83 -10.18 -3.74
CA VAL A 39 5.93 -9.24 -4.02
C VAL A 39 7.10 -9.99 -4.63
N VAL A 40 7.55 -9.52 -5.79
CA VAL A 40 8.76 -9.97 -6.48
C VAL A 40 9.78 -8.84 -6.49
N ILE A 41 11.07 -9.16 -6.30
CA ILE A 41 12.15 -8.19 -6.44
C ILE A 41 12.81 -8.41 -7.79
N GLU A 42 12.60 -7.46 -8.69
CA GLU A 42 13.24 -7.42 -10.00
C GLU A 42 14.64 -6.81 -9.87
N HIS A 43 15.54 -7.30 -10.72
CA HIS A 43 16.94 -6.88 -10.75
C HIS A 43 17.30 -6.54 -12.18
N LEU A 44 17.63 -5.26 -12.41
CA LEU A 44 18.13 -4.77 -13.69
C LEU A 44 19.57 -4.30 -13.51
N GLN A 45 20.35 -4.48 -14.58
CA GLN A 45 21.71 -3.99 -14.65
C GLN A 45 21.82 -2.89 -15.70
N ASN A 46 22.66 -1.89 -15.43
CA ASN A 46 23.01 -0.81 -16.37
C ASN A 46 21.81 -0.01 -16.90
N LEU A 47 20.82 0.26 -16.05
CA LEU A 47 19.66 1.06 -16.42
C LEU A 47 19.99 2.55 -16.26
N ALA A 48 19.99 3.31 -17.36
CA ALA A 48 20.22 4.75 -17.36
C ALA A 48 21.49 5.18 -16.59
N ASN A 49 22.61 4.49 -16.84
CA ASN A 49 23.90 4.68 -16.16
C ASN A 49 23.92 4.31 -14.66
N VAL A 50 22.90 3.58 -14.18
CA VAL A 50 22.90 2.96 -12.85
C VAL A 50 23.24 1.48 -12.98
N GLU A 51 24.35 1.06 -12.37
CA GLU A 51 24.90 -0.30 -12.50
C GLU A 51 23.93 -1.39 -12.02
N THR A 52 23.33 -1.21 -10.84
CA THR A 52 22.39 -2.16 -10.23
C THR A 52 21.12 -1.45 -9.80
N VAL A 53 19.97 -1.88 -10.32
CA VAL A 53 18.65 -1.40 -9.93
C VAL A 53 17.83 -2.57 -9.38
N LEU A 54 17.36 -2.41 -8.14
CA LEU A 54 16.41 -3.32 -7.50
C LEU A 54 15.09 -2.59 -7.31
N PHE A 55 14.00 -3.18 -7.77
CA PHE A 55 12.67 -2.63 -7.57
C PHE A 55 11.65 -3.72 -7.33
N THR A 56 10.52 -3.33 -6.76
CA THR A 56 9.45 -4.26 -6.42
C THR A 56 8.45 -4.33 -7.55
N LYS A 57 8.04 -5.55 -7.87
CA LYS A 57 7.01 -5.84 -8.85
C LYS A 57 5.92 -6.64 -8.14
N ILE A 58 4.70 -6.15 -8.29
CA ILE A 58 3.49 -6.78 -7.76
C ILE A 58 2.53 -6.91 -8.93
N GLY A 59 1.83 -8.05 -9.02
CA GLY A 59 0.84 -8.25 -10.04
C GLY A 59 -0.29 -7.21 -9.96
N LYS A 60 -0.88 -6.87 -11.10
CA LYS A 60 -2.06 -5.98 -11.12
C LYS A 60 -3.23 -6.70 -10.45
N ASN A 61 -3.50 -6.38 -9.19
CA ASN A 61 -4.61 -6.94 -8.41
C ASN A 61 -5.84 -6.01 -8.31
N ILE A 62 -5.72 -4.74 -8.73
CA ILE A 62 -6.84 -3.78 -8.82
C ILE A 62 -7.29 -3.66 -10.28
N LYS A 63 -8.46 -4.24 -10.60
CA LYS A 63 -8.98 -4.32 -11.98
C LYS A 63 -9.46 -2.96 -12.51
N LYS A 64 -10.15 -2.17 -11.70
CA LYS A 64 -10.68 -0.84 -12.04
C LYS A 64 -10.25 0.16 -10.96
N ARG A 65 -9.70 1.32 -11.35
CA ARG A 65 -9.27 2.38 -10.42
C ARG A 65 -10.27 3.54 -10.42
N THR A 66 -11.56 3.23 -10.27
CA THR A 66 -12.57 4.29 -10.13
C THR A 66 -12.67 4.72 -8.66
N PRO A 67 -13.04 5.98 -8.37
CA PRO A 67 -13.20 6.47 -7.01
C PRO A 67 -14.10 5.57 -6.14
N GLU A 68 -15.17 5.05 -6.72
CA GLU A 68 -16.17 4.23 -6.03
C GLU A 68 -15.60 2.88 -5.62
N TYR A 69 -14.84 2.24 -6.52
CA TYR A 69 -14.20 0.96 -6.20
C TYR A 69 -13.07 1.11 -5.17
N LEU A 70 -12.32 2.21 -5.24
CA LEU A 70 -11.31 2.52 -4.23
C LEU A 70 -11.96 2.80 -2.87
N ALA A 71 -13.11 3.48 -2.84
CA ALA A 71 -13.92 3.69 -1.63
C ALA A 71 -14.37 2.35 -1.02
N ASP A 72 -14.87 1.42 -1.84
CA ASP A 72 -15.25 0.08 -1.37
C ASP A 72 -14.06 -0.67 -0.75
N LEU A 73 -12.89 -0.64 -1.40
CA LEU A 73 -11.68 -1.25 -0.87
C LEU A 73 -11.24 -0.60 0.46
N ALA A 74 -11.32 0.73 0.56
CA ALA A 74 -10.98 1.48 1.77
C ALA A 74 -11.87 1.05 2.94
N ILE A 75 -13.19 1.09 2.74
CA ILE A 75 -14.20 0.71 3.74
C ILE A 75 -13.99 -0.74 4.17
N CYS A 76 -13.82 -1.66 3.22
CA CYS A 76 -13.54 -3.07 3.52
C CYS A 76 -12.25 -3.24 4.35
N SER A 77 -11.19 -2.48 4.05
CA SER A 77 -9.93 -2.55 4.80
C SER A 77 -10.05 -1.97 6.21
N ALA A 78 -10.78 -0.86 6.37
CA ALA A 78 -11.05 -0.20 7.66
C ALA A 78 -11.90 -1.08 8.61
N ARG A 79 -12.82 -1.89 8.08
CA ARG A 79 -13.56 -2.89 8.88
C ARG A 79 -12.66 -3.98 9.47
N ARG A 80 -11.58 -4.34 8.76
CA ARG A 80 -10.72 -5.49 9.07
C ARG A 80 -9.57 -5.12 10.03
N LYS A 81 -8.60 -6.04 10.15
CA LYS A 81 -7.39 -5.87 10.98
C LYS A 81 -6.56 -4.64 10.59
N ALA A 82 -6.54 -4.29 9.30
CA ALA A 82 -5.83 -3.11 8.82
C ALA A 82 -6.37 -1.83 9.47
N GLY A 83 -7.70 -1.66 9.54
CA GLY A 83 -8.31 -0.54 10.26
C GLY A 83 -7.95 -0.48 11.73
N LYS A 84 -7.92 -1.62 12.46
CA LYS A 84 -7.48 -1.63 13.88
C LYS A 84 -6.07 -1.08 14.08
N LYS A 85 -5.22 -1.17 13.06
CA LYS A 85 -3.84 -0.67 13.07
C LYS A 85 -3.67 0.67 12.34
N GLN A 86 -4.76 1.25 11.83
CA GLN A 86 -4.75 2.44 10.97
C GLN A 86 -3.87 2.28 9.72
N GLU A 87 -3.73 1.03 9.24
CA GLU A 87 -2.97 0.65 8.04
C GLU A 87 -3.89 0.55 6.80
N ASP A 88 -5.09 1.14 6.88
CA ASP A 88 -6.14 1.09 5.86
C ASP A 88 -6.20 2.37 5.01
N GLY A 89 -6.99 2.34 3.93
CA GLY A 89 -7.06 3.44 2.96
C GLY A 89 -7.66 4.74 3.51
N ILE A 90 -8.57 4.67 4.49
CA ILE A 90 -9.21 5.86 5.09
C ILE A 90 -8.23 6.54 6.05
N SER A 91 -7.55 5.76 6.90
CA SER A 91 -6.51 6.28 7.79
C SER A 91 -5.36 6.91 7.00
N TYR A 92 -4.96 6.30 5.87
CA TYR A 92 -3.99 6.88 4.95
C TYR A 92 -4.46 8.24 4.41
N LEU A 93 -5.71 8.32 3.91
CA LEU A 93 -6.27 9.57 3.38
C LEU A 93 -6.28 10.70 4.41
N ILE A 94 -6.67 10.41 5.66
CA ILE A 94 -6.66 11.38 6.76
C ILE A 94 -5.25 11.93 6.94
N SER A 95 -4.25 11.05 7.07
CA SER A 95 -2.86 11.45 7.30
C SER A 95 -2.27 12.30 6.18
N VAL A 96 -2.55 11.98 4.90
CA VAL A 96 -2.04 12.78 3.78
C VAL A 96 -2.77 14.13 3.66
N ASN A 97 -4.07 14.20 3.98
CA ASN A 97 -4.80 15.47 4.04
C ASN A 97 -4.25 16.39 5.14
N GLU A 98 -3.95 15.85 6.32
CA GLU A 98 -3.36 16.61 7.43
C GLU A 98 -1.98 17.19 7.09
N GLN A 99 -1.25 16.53 6.17
CA GLN A 99 0.05 17.00 5.66
C GLN A 99 -0.07 17.94 4.46
N GLY A 100 -1.29 18.28 4.02
CA GLY A 100 -1.52 19.14 2.85
C GLY A 100 -1.17 18.47 1.51
N ILE A 101 -1.04 17.14 1.47
CA ILE A 101 -0.76 16.40 0.24
C ILE A 101 -2.08 16.19 -0.51
N GLN A 102 -2.14 16.63 -1.76
CA GLN A 102 -3.29 16.44 -2.64
C GLN A 102 -2.86 15.73 -3.92
N THR A 103 -3.63 14.74 -4.34
CA THR A 103 -3.45 14.07 -5.63
C THR A 103 -4.72 14.18 -6.47
N PRO A 104 -4.63 14.13 -7.81
CA PRO A 104 -5.78 14.39 -8.68
C PRO A 104 -7.03 13.53 -8.43
N LEU A 105 -6.85 12.32 -7.90
CA LEU A 105 -7.95 11.38 -7.64
C LEU A 105 -8.56 11.53 -6.23
N MET A 106 -7.86 12.17 -5.30
CA MET A 106 -8.26 12.25 -3.89
C MET A 106 -9.64 12.88 -3.68
N PRO A 107 -9.99 14.04 -4.28
CA PRO A 107 -11.29 14.68 -4.01
C PRO A 107 -12.48 13.78 -4.35
N LYS A 108 -12.41 13.07 -5.50
CA LYS A 108 -13.48 12.15 -5.92
C LYS A 108 -13.52 10.89 -5.04
N TYR A 109 -12.36 10.41 -4.62
CA TYR A 109 -12.23 9.24 -3.75
C TYR A 109 -12.78 9.53 -2.34
N GLU A 110 -12.42 10.67 -1.76
CA GLU A 110 -12.96 11.15 -0.48
C GLU A 110 -14.48 11.31 -0.55
N ALA A 111 -15.00 12.00 -1.57
CA ALA A 111 -16.45 12.15 -1.76
C ALA A 111 -17.18 10.79 -1.86
N ALA A 112 -16.60 9.82 -2.56
CA ALA A 112 -17.18 8.48 -2.67
C ALA A 112 -17.19 7.73 -1.33
N ILE A 113 -16.18 7.90 -0.47
CA ILE A 113 -16.17 7.35 0.89
C ILE A 113 -17.30 7.98 1.71
N LEU A 114 -17.36 9.32 1.77
CA LEU A 114 -18.35 10.06 2.55
C LEU A 114 -19.79 9.72 2.14
N GLN A 115 -20.04 9.61 0.83
CA GLN A 115 -21.34 9.21 0.29
C GLN A 115 -21.72 7.79 0.75
N LYS A 116 -20.80 6.83 0.65
CA LYS A 116 -21.05 5.42 1.00
C LYS A 116 -21.24 5.20 2.49
N THR A 117 -20.54 5.96 3.33
CA THR A 117 -20.65 5.87 4.80
C THR A 117 -21.66 6.83 5.40
N LYS A 118 -22.30 7.69 4.57
CA LYS A 118 -23.19 8.78 5.02
C LYS A 118 -22.53 9.63 6.11
N ALA A 119 -21.25 9.95 5.93
CA ALA A 119 -20.47 10.76 6.83
C ALA A 119 -20.19 12.13 6.22
N GLN A 120 -19.93 13.12 7.07
CA GLN A 120 -19.54 14.47 6.67
C GLN A 120 -18.01 14.64 6.63
N THR A 121 -17.27 13.82 7.37
CA THR A 121 -15.80 13.85 7.42
C THR A 121 -15.19 12.45 7.32
N LEU A 122 -13.94 12.35 6.88
CA LEU A 122 -13.22 11.07 6.83
C LEU A 122 -13.06 10.45 8.22
N LYS A 123 -12.88 11.28 9.25
CA LYS A 123 -12.79 10.81 10.64
C LYS A 123 -14.11 10.19 11.10
N GLU A 124 -15.23 10.88 10.86
CA GLU A 124 -16.56 10.34 11.15
C GLU A 124 -16.84 9.05 10.35
N ALA A 125 -16.45 9.01 9.07
CA ALA A 125 -16.58 7.81 8.25
C ALA A 125 -15.81 6.63 8.86
N TYR A 126 -14.57 6.86 9.27
CA TYR A 126 -13.74 5.86 9.94
C TYR A 126 -14.41 5.38 11.24
N ASP A 127 -14.84 6.29 12.11
CA ASP A 127 -15.46 5.96 13.39
C ASP A 127 -16.73 5.12 13.21
N LYS A 128 -17.64 5.49 12.28
CA LYS A 128 -18.84 4.71 11.94
C LYS A 128 -18.50 3.31 11.43
N ILE A 129 -17.47 3.17 10.61
CA ILE A 129 -17.01 1.86 10.13
C ILE A 129 -16.48 1.01 11.28
N ARG A 130 -15.78 1.63 12.24
CA ARG A 130 -15.17 0.93 13.38
C ARG A 130 -16.19 0.57 14.46
N SER A 131 -17.27 1.34 14.63
CA SER A 131 -18.40 1.02 15.52
C SER A 131 -19.38 0.01 14.93
N GLY A 132 -19.41 -0.14 13.60
CA GLY A 132 -20.33 -1.03 12.90
C GLY A 132 -21.61 -0.36 12.40
N ASP A 133 -21.67 0.98 12.46
CA ASP A 133 -22.82 1.79 12.08
C ASP A 133 -22.86 2.16 10.59
N ALA A 134 -21.81 1.80 9.83
CA ALA A 134 -21.66 2.05 8.40
C ALA A 134 -21.65 0.76 7.57
#